data_AF-A0A2I2A8Q2-F1
#
_entry.id   AF-A0A2I2A8Q2-F1
#
_cell.length_a   1.000
_cell.length_b   1.000
_cell.length_c   1.000
_cell.angle_alpha   90.00
_cell.angle_beta   90.00
_cell.angle_gamma   90.00
#
_symmetry.space_group_name_H-M   'P 1'
#
loop_
_entity.id
_entity.type
_entity.pdbx_description
1 polymer ?
#
loop_
_entity_poly.entity_id
_entity_poly.type
_entity_poly.pdbx_seq_one_letter_code
_entity_poly.pdbx_strand_id
1 'polypeptide(L)'
;MDTIEKVKTILGFTDNSKDSLLASIQSVIEARLKMKLGNVSEVPSELDYILVEATISRFNRINDEGKKSASESDVSATYETDDLAPFADDIQEWIDNHRDTTKGKFVMF
;
A
#
# COMPACT_ATOMS: atom_id res chain seq x y z
N MET A 1 5.29 7.91 14.86
CA MET A 1 6.43 7.31 14.14
C MET A 1 6.05 7.31 12.69
N ASP A 2 6.81 8.03 11.87
CA ASP A 2 6.46 8.28 10.47
C ASP A 2 6.50 6.97 9.67
N THR A 3 5.59 6.81 8.69
CA THR A 3 5.53 5.60 7.85
C THR A 3 6.86 5.37 7.14
N ILE A 4 7.55 6.42 6.70
CA ILE A 4 8.88 6.33 6.06
C ILE A 4 9.94 5.87 7.06
N GLU A 5 9.91 6.36 8.31
CA GLU A 5 10.85 5.93 9.35
C GLU A 5 10.70 4.44 9.68
N LYS A 6 9.46 3.93 9.75
CA LYS A 6 9.20 2.50 9.93
C LYS A 6 9.78 1.70 8.76
N VAL A 7 9.50 2.13 7.53
CA VAL A 7 10.01 1.48 6.31
C VAL A 7 11.53 1.46 6.29
N LYS A 8 12.21 2.57 6.60
CA LYS A 8 13.68 2.62 6.69
C LYS A 8 14.24 1.66 7.73
N THR A 9 13.61 1.63 8.90
CA THR A 9 14.02 0.73 10.00
C THR A 9 13.93 -0.72 9.55
N ILE A 10 12.85 -1.09 8.86
CA ILE A 10 12.64 -2.46 8.35
C ILE A 10 13.63 -2.81 7.22
N LEU A 11 13.91 -1.86 6.32
CA LEU A 11 14.86 -2.04 5.22
C LEU A 11 16.33 -1.96 5.66
N GLY A 12 16.60 -1.58 6.92
CA GLY A 12 17.96 -1.40 7.44
C GLY A 12 18.70 -0.20 6.83
N PHE A 13 17.98 0.79 6.32
CA PHE A 13 18.60 2.01 5.79
C PHE A 13 18.97 2.96 6.93
N THR A 14 20.25 3.35 6.95
CA THR A 14 20.78 4.33 7.91
C THR A 14 20.93 5.72 7.30
N ASP A 15 20.74 5.85 5.98
CA ASP A 15 20.93 7.07 5.21
C ASP A 15 19.62 7.58 4.59
N ASN A 16 19.58 8.87 4.27
CA ASN A 16 18.40 9.54 3.73
C ASN A 16 18.36 9.58 2.19
N SER A 17 19.22 8.81 1.51
CA SER A 17 19.33 8.88 0.04
C SER A 17 18.08 8.36 -0.69
N LYS A 18 17.25 7.56 -0.02
CA LYS A 18 16.05 6.94 -0.58
C LYS A 18 14.75 7.57 -0.09
N ASP A 19 14.80 8.61 0.73
CA ASP A 19 13.63 9.27 1.30
C ASP A 19 12.66 9.76 0.25
N SER A 20 13.17 10.47 -0.76
CA SER A 20 12.36 11.00 -1.86
C SER A 20 11.66 9.89 -2.65
N LEU A 21 12.36 8.77 -2.84
CA LEU A 21 11.79 7.59 -3.50
C LEU A 21 10.73 6.92 -2.62
N LEU A 22 11.01 6.73 -1.33
CA LEU A 22 10.07 6.14 -0.38
C LEU A 22 8.81 7.00 -0.24
N ALA A 23 8.94 8.33 -0.15
CA ALA A 23 7.82 9.26 -0.12
C ALA A 23 6.98 9.19 -1.42
N SER A 24 7.64 9.08 -2.58
CA SER A 24 6.95 8.91 -3.87
C SER A 24 6.21 7.57 -3.95
N ILE A 25 6.80 6.50 -3.46
CA ILE A 25 6.17 5.17 -3.42
C ILE A 25 4.97 5.19 -2.48
N GLN A 26 5.15 5.72 -1.27
CA GLN A 26 4.12 5.83 -0.25
C GLN A 26 2.92 6.63 -0.77
N SER A 27 3.13 7.82 -1.34
CA SER A 27 2.04 8.66 -1.86
C SER A 27 1.19 7.95 -2.92
N VAL A 28 1.81 7.15 -3.80
CA VAL A 28 1.08 6.36 -4.81
C VAL A 28 0.27 5.24 -4.15
N ILE A 29 0.85 4.53 -3.18
CA ILE A 29 0.17 3.45 -2.47
C ILE A 29 -0.97 4.00 -1.62
N GLU A 30 -0.74 5.11 -0.93
CA GLU A 30 -1.74 5.82 -0.15
C GLU A 30 -2.93 6.23 -1.02
N ALA A 31 -2.68 6.82 -2.20
CA ALA A 31 -3.74 7.17 -3.14
C ALA A 31 -4.54 5.95 -3.61
N ARG A 32 -3.87 4.83 -3.90
CA ARG A 32 -4.52 3.56 -4.27
C ARG A 32 -5.35 3.00 -3.13
N LEU A 33 -4.83 3.02 -1.91
CA LEU A 33 -5.50 2.52 -0.72
C LEU A 33 -6.75 3.37 -0.42
N LYS A 34 -6.63 4.70 -0.47
CA LYS A 34 -7.78 5.62 -0.36
C LYS A 34 -8.85 5.32 -1.40
N MET A 35 -8.46 5.06 -2.65
CA MET A 35 -9.39 4.69 -3.71
C MET A 35 -10.10 3.36 -3.38
N LYS A 36 -9.38 2.33 -2.93
CA LYS A 36 -9.97 1.03 -2.55
C LYS A 36 -10.93 1.14 -1.35
N LEU A 37 -10.62 2.00 -0.38
CA LEU A 37 -11.46 2.26 0.80
C LEU A 37 -12.74 3.08 0.51
N GLY A 38 -13.02 3.41 -0.76
CA GLY A 38 -14.20 4.21 -1.12
C GLY A 38 -13.94 5.71 -1.17
N ASN A 39 -12.72 6.13 -1.52
CA ASN A 39 -12.30 7.52 -1.69
C ASN A 39 -12.30 8.34 -0.40
N VAL A 40 -11.81 7.73 0.69
CA VAL A 40 -11.60 8.38 1.99
C VAL A 40 -10.53 9.48 1.90
N SER A 41 -10.66 10.53 2.71
CA SER A 41 -9.71 11.66 2.72
C SER A 41 -8.34 11.28 3.29
N GLU A 42 -8.32 10.38 4.27
CA GLU A 42 -7.12 9.91 4.97
C GLU A 42 -7.17 8.39 5.15
N VAL A 43 -6.00 7.76 5.15
CA VAL A 43 -5.88 6.32 5.45
C VAL A 43 -6.05 6.14 6.96
N PRO A 44 -7.00 5.29 7.41
CA PRO A 44 -7.17 4.97 8.82
C PRO A 44 -5.90 4.41 9.44
N SER A 45 -5.61 4.78 10.70
CA SER A 45 -4.43 4.27 11.42
C SER A 45 -4.40 2.74 11.56
N GLU A 46 -5.57 2.10 11.53
CA GLU A 46 -5.72 0.64 11.55
C GLU A 46 -5.12 -0.02 10.30
N LEU A 47 -5.05 0.69 9.18
CA LEU A 47 -4.53 0.22 7.89
C LEU A 47 -3.12 0.77 7.60
N ASP A 48 -2.48 1.44 8.57
CA ASP A 48 -1.12 1.97 8.40
C ASP A 48 -0.09 0.85 8.11
N TYR A 49 -0.29 -0.35 8.66
CA TYR A 49 0.58 -1.49 8.38
C TYR A 49 0.55 -1.89 6.90
N ILE A 50 -0.60 -1.81 6.23
CA ILE A 50 -0.75 -2.07 4.79
C ILE A 50 0.10 -1.08 4.01
N LEU A 51 0.04 0.21 4.39
CA LEU A 51 0.83 1.25 3.74
C LEU A 51 2.34 1.00 3.90
N VAL A 52 2.79 0.59 5.09
CA VAL A 52 4.20 0.24 5.36
C VAL A 52 4.64 -0.96 4.51
N GLU A 53 3.91 -2.07 4.58
CA GLU A 53 4.30 -3.32 3.89
C GLU A 53 4.24 -3.21 2.37
N ALA A 54 3.19 -2.58 1.84
CA ALA A 54 3.09 -2.33 0.40
C ALA A 54 4.23 -1.41 -0.09
N THR A 55 4.62 -0.41 0.71
CA THR A 55 5.75 0.49 0.40
C THR A 55 7.07 -0.29 0.32
N ILE A 56 7.30 -1.19 1.28
CA ILE A 56 8.47 -2.08 1.30
C ILE A 56 8.48 -3.00 0.08
N SER A 57 7.36 -3.66 -0.21
CA SER A 57 7.22 -4.58 -1.33
C SER A 57 7.52 -3.89 -2.67
N ARG A 58 6.90 -2.72 -2.90
CA ARG A 58 7.10 -1.94 -4.14
C ARG A 58 8.53 -1.41 -4.25
N PHE A 59 9.12 -0.96 -3.15
CA PHE A 59 10.52 -0.55 -3.13
C PHE A 59 11.46 -1.70 -3.50
N ASN A 60 11.25 -2.88 -2.90
CA ASN A 60 12.05 -4.07 -3.19
C ASN A 60 11.92 -4.49 -4.67
N ARG A 61 10.70 -4.44 -5.23
CA ARG A 61 10.47 -4.71 -6.66
C ARG A 61 11.23 -3.74 -7.57
N ILE A 62 11.11 -2.43 -7.34
CA ILE A 62 11.83 -1.41 -8.13
C ILE A 62 13.36 -1.58 -8.00
N ASN A 63 13.83 -1.92 -6.80
CA ASN A 63 15.25 -2.14 -6.55
C ASN A 63 15.77 -3.40 -7.26
N ASP A 64 14.96 -4.46 -7.33
CA ASP A 64 15.30 -5.71 -8.02
C ASP A 64 15.21 -5.57 -9.54
N GLU A 65 14.21 -4.88 -10.07
CA GLU A 65 14.09 -4.54 -11.50
C GLU A 65 15.30 -3.71 -11.99
N GLY A 66 15.78 -2.76 -11.17
CA GLY A 66 17.00 -2.01 -11.45
C GLY A 66 18.27 -2.86 -11.48
N LYS A 67 18.31 -4.00 -10.79
CA LYS A 67 19.42 -4.97 -10.83
C LYS A 67 19.28 -5.99 -11.97
N LYS A 68 18.04 -6.36 -12.30
CA LYS A 68 17.70 -7.38 -13.31
C LYS A 68 17.73 -6.85 -14.75
N SER A 69 17.80 -5.54 -14.94
CA SER A 69 17.93 -4.85 -16.24
C SER A 69 19.18 -5.24 -17.08
N ALA A 70 19.99 -6.20 -16.63
CA ALA A 70 21.18 -6.70 -17.32
C ALA A 70 21.08 -8.16 -17.83
N SER A 71 19.93 -8.84 -17.77
CA SER A 71 19.80 -10.18 -18.36
C SER A 71 18.45 -10.44 -18.99
N GLU A 72 18.47 -10.39 -20.32
CA GLU A 72 17.70 -11.11 -21.34
C GLU A 72 16.21 -11.46 -21.12
N SER A 73 15.45 -11.08 -22.15
CA SER A 73 14.27 -11.77 -22.70
C SER A 73 12.97 -11.78 -21.90
N ASP A 74 12.09 -10.86 -22.31
CA ASP A 74 10.77 -11.17 -22.89
C ASP A 74 10.10 -12.45 -22.38
N VAL A 75 9.51 -12.37 -21.19
CA VAL A 75 8.25 -13.04 -20.93
C VAL A 75 7.38 -12.01 -20.22
N SER A 76 6.23 -11.73 -20.81
CA SER A 76 5.14 -10.89 -20.32
C SER A 76 4.76 -11.31 -18.89
N ALA A 77 5.51 -10.85 -17.91
CA ALA A 77 5.17 -10.97 -16.50
C ALA A 77 4.11 -9.91 -16.22
N THR A 78 2.91 -10.14 -16.74
CA THR A 78 1.66 -9.60 -16.18
C THR A 78 1.37 -10.31 -14.85
N TYR A 79 2.40 -10.48 -14.01
CA TYR A 79 2.22 -10.77 -12.60
C TYR A 79 1.66 -9.47 -12.03
N GLU A 80 0.35 -9.48 -11.83
CA GLU A 80 -0.45 -8.50 -11.09
C GLU A 80 0.43 -7.63 -10.19
N THR A 81 0.79 -6.44 -10.68
CA THR A 81 1.60 -5.44 -10.00
C THR A 81 0.76 -4.67 -8.96
N ASP A 82 -0.16 -5.38 -8.31
CA ASP A 82 -0.99 -4.82 -7.26
C ASP A 82 -0.30 -4.99 -5.90
N ASP A 83 0.37 -3.94 -5.46
CA ASP A 83 1.06 -3.87 -4.17
C ASP A 83 0.07 -4.03 -2.98
N LEU A 84 -1.24 -3.95 -3.24
CA LEU A 84 -2.31 -4.10 -2.25
C LEU A 84 -3.04 -5.44 -2.33
N ALA A 85 -2.73 -6.31 -3.30
CA ALA A 85 -3.41 -7.60 -3.45
C ALA A 85 -3.36 -8.50 -2.19
N PRO A 86 -2.23 -8.59 -1.45
CA PRO A 86 -2.17 -9.40 -0.23
C PRO A 86 -3.10 -8.91 0.89
N PHE A 87 -3.48 -7.63 0.86
CA PHE A 87 -4.31 -6.97 1.87
C PHE A 87 -5.75 -6.76 1.41
N ALA A 88 -6.15 -7.40 0.30
CA ALA A 88 -7.48 -7.23 -0.25
C ALA A 88 -8.57 -7.64 0.75
N ASP A 89 -8.35 -8.73 1.49
CA ASP A 89 -9.27 -9.23 2.52
C ASP A 89 -9.39 -8.24 3.69
N ASP A 90 -8.26 -7.74 4.21
CA ASP A 90 -8.24 -6.76 5.30
C ASP A 90 -8.94 -5.44 4.93
N ILE A 91 -8.68 -4.95 3.70
CA ILE A 91 -9.32 -3.75 3.16
C ILE A 91 -10.84 -3.98 3.05
N GLN A 92 -11.25 -5.16 2.58
CA GLN A 92 -12.66 -5.50 2.42
C GLN A 92 -13.35 -5.61 3.78
N GLU A 93 -12.73 -6.27 4.75
CA GLU A 93 -13.23 -6.37 6.13
C GLU A 93 -13.39 -4.98 6.77
N TRP A 94 -12.41 -4.08 6.58
CA TRP A 94 -12.52 -2.71 7.05
C TRP A 94 -13.70 -1.98 6.41
N ILE A 95 -13.86 -2.09 5.09
CA ILE A 95 -14.98 -1.48 4.36
C ILE A 95 -16.32 -2.01 4.85
N ASP A 96 -16.45 -3.32 5.08
CA ASP A 96 -17.71 -3.94 5.51
C ASP A 96 -18.09 -3.50 6.94
N ASN A 97 -17.12 -3.51 7.86
CA ASN A 97 -17.31 -3.01 9.22
C ASN A 97 -17.68 -1.52 9.28
N HIS A 98 -17.17 -0.71 8.34
CA HIS A 98 -17.45 0.73 8.29
C HIS A 98 -18.68 1.09 7.44
N ARG A 99 -19.12 0.21 6.53
CA ARG A 99 -20.35 0.38 5.73
C ARG A 99 -21.63 0.16 6.53
N ASP A 100 -21.61 -0.71 7.54
CA ASP A 100 -22.82 -1.02 8.32
C ASP A 100 -23.32 0.14 9.20
N THR A 101 -22.48 1.14 9.48
CA THR A 101 -22.92 2.32 10.24
C THR A 101 -23.85 3.25 9.46
N THR A 102 -23.90 3.18 8.13
CA THR A 102 -24.82 3.99 7.31
C THR A 102 -26.12 3.30 6.93
N LYS A 103 -26.28 1.99 7.18
CA LYS A 103 -27.59 1.30 7.07
C LYS A 103 -28.40 1.48 8.34
N GLY A 104 -28.59 2.74 8.73
CA GLY A 104 -29.57 3.13 9.73
C GLY A 104 -30.96 2.70 9.28
N LYS A 105 -31.51 1.73 10.02
CA LYS A 105 -32.90 1.76 10.51
C LYS A 105 -33.97 2.15 9.47
N PHE A 106 -34.37 1.21 8.63
CA PHE A 106 -35.79 1.16 8.23
C PHE A 106 -36.58 0.64 9.44
N VAL A 107 -36.96 1.55 10.34
CA VAL A 107 -38.05 1.28 11.29
C VAL A 107 -39.34 1.38 10.47
N MET A 108 -39.92 0.22 10.16
CA MET A 108 -41.25 0.14 9.56
C MET A 108 -42.27 0.42 10.66
N PHE A 109 -43.02 1.51 10.51
CA PHE A 109 -44.23 1.79 11.28
C PHE A 109 -45.43 1.07 10.63
#